data_AF-A0A2G2WG50-F1
#
_entry.id   AF-A0A2G2WG50-F1
#
_cell.length_a   1.000
_cell.length_b   1.000
_cell.length_c   1.000
_cell.angle_alpha   90.00
_cell.angle_beta   90.00
_cell.angle_gamma   90.00
#
_symmetry.space_group_name_H-M   'P 1'
#
loop_
_entity.id
_entity.type
_entity.pdbx_description
1 polymer ?
#
loop_
_entity_poly.entity_id
_entity_poly.type
_entity_poly.pdbx_seq_one_letter_code
_entity_poly.pdbx_strand_id
1 'polypeptide(L)'
;MTQKVSKRQKRRRESGYIVNSNNEKNEVEEEGDDDEKAEVEEKILALQQIVPGGESLGVDMLFEETAGYILQLQCQVKALKVLASFVEGTEKAKMKLGDDTVTNGEVFDDASVEIAVDETADASAKTSVALKQKISALEQEKTQLLHENDVIKQRIGKLKSSIEESESEKKELQVKTDKFESENKALGSVAARAHELEGEVSKLQHDLITAMNDLEGSNKELSGVKSALEGLKSMENEKSVKLDAVESERNLLLTKLEKLEASGNNQKEEVEGKEEEIRALKKHIEELEGLVVNNEEWEKEKKELHMVKEELEKRVKDMIEKAAALEKKLVEKERIITERLADSNINGIPIGDDKVGFFGGEVNFPLVAGSSLVAVAVVGVIWYLRYGRKTA
;
A
#
# COMPACT_ATOMS: atom_id res chain seq x y z
N MET A 1 -32.11 -0.32 -17.20
CA MET A 1 -31.48 -0.17 -18.53
C MET A 1 -31.11 1.30 -18.73
N THR A 2 -30.03 1.55 -19.48
CA THR A 2 -29.43 2.86 -19.91
C THR A 2 -28.78 3.71 -18.81
N GLN A 3 -27.44 3.65 -18.65
CA GLN A 3 -26.35 4.40 -19.34
C GLN A 3 -26.02 5.73 -18.61
N LYS A 4 -24.84 5.86 -17.98
CA LYS A 4 -23.57 6.44 -18.51
C LYS A 4 -23.79 7.87 -19.07
N VAL A 5 -23.10 8.93 -18.63
CA VAL A 5 -21.76 9.40 -19.09
C VAL A 5 -21.61 10.82 -18.46
N SER A 6 -20.74 11.11 -17.49
CA SER A 6 -19.32 11.56 -17.55
C SER A 6 -18.92 12.46 -18.73
N LYS A 7 -18.57 13.74 -18.47
CA LYS A 7 -17.41 14.51 -19.02
C LYS A 7 -17.69 16.03 -18.91
N ARG A 8 -16.90 16.84 -18.19
CA ARG A 8 -15.48 17.25 -18.39
C ARG A 8 -15.35 18.37 -19.45
N GLN A 9 -15.18 19.63 -19.03
CA GLN A 9 -14.30 20.65 -19.65
C GLN A 9 -14.38 21.96 -18.84
N LYS A 10 -13.32 22.50 -18.21
CA LYS A 10 -11.99 22.98 -18.69
C LYS A 10 -11.98 24.50 -18.93
N ARG A 11 -11.45 25.21 -17.92
CA ARG A 11 -10.49 26.33 -17.96
C ARG A 11 -10.81 27.60 -18.76
N ARG A 12 -10.83 28.75 -18.06
CA ARG A 12 -9.98 29.97 -18.25
C ARG A 12 -10.42 31.02 -17.20
N ARG A 13 -9.63 31.29 -16.16
CA ARG A 13 -8.58 32.33 -16.02
C ARG A 13 -9.08 33.76 -16.22
N GLU A 14 -9.25 34.49 -15.12
CA GLU A 14 -8.90 35.90 -14.90
C GLU A 14 -8.90 36.11 -13.37
N SER A 15 -7.74 36.34 -12.73
CA SER A 15 -6.90 37.54 -12.71
C SER A 15 -7.44 38.59 -11.74
N GLY A 16 -6.79 38.72 -10.58
CA GLY A 16 -7.09 39.77 -9.61
C GLY A 16 -6.41 39.51 -8.26
N TYR A 17 -5.19 40.01 -8.13
CA TYR A 17 -4.35 39.97 -6.93
C TYR A 17 -5.09 40.51 -5.69
N ILE A 18 -5.12 39.72 -4.61
CA ILE A 18 -5.12 40.25 -3.24
C ILE A 18 -4.05 39.48 -2.47
N VAL A 19 -2.98 40.20 -2.15
CA VAL A 19 -1.89 39.77 -1.28
C VAL A 19 -2.44 39.75 0.15
N ASN A 20 -2.58 38.57 0.73
CA ASN A 20 -2.68 38.40 2.17
C ASN A 20 -1.53 37.49 2.62
N SER A 21 -0.43 38.14 3.00
CA SER A 21 0.65 37.51 3.75
C SER A 21 0.19 37.29 5.18
N ASN A 22 -0.32 36.10 5.49
CA ASN A 22 -0.52 35.63 6.86
C ASN A 22 -0.13 34.15 6.95
N ASN A 23 1.11 33.94 7.41
CA ASN A 23 1.46 33.04 8.51
C ASN A 23 0.63 31.75 8.66
N GLU A 24 1.07 30.66 8.03
CA GLU A 24 0.79 29.29 8.49
C GLU A 24 2.12 28.55 8.56
N LYS A 25 2.73 28.64 9.75
CA LYS A 25 3.57 27.56 10.26
C LYS A 25 2.63 26.38 10.45
N ASN A 26 2.92 25.27 9.79
CA ASN A 26 2.38 23.97 10.18
C ASN A 26 2.97 23.64 11.56
N GLU A 27 2.29 24.10 12.60
CA GLU A 27 2.33 23.46 13.91
C GLU A 27 1.67 22.09 13.71
N VAL A 28 2.51 21.07 13.68
CA VAL A 28 2.06 19.72 13.99
C VAL A 28 1.73 19.77 15.46
N GLU A 29 0.43 19.73 15.78
CA GLU A 29 -0.06 19.44 17.12
C GLU A 29 0.43 18.05 17.51
N GLU A 30 1.60 18.00 18.18
CA GLU A 30 1.99 16.91 19.07
C GLU A 30 1.19 17.05 20.38
N GLU A 31 -0.13 16.88 20.30
CA GLU A 31 -0.95 16.63 21.50
C GLU A 31 -0.67 15.20 21.98
N GLY A 32 0.43 15.04 22.73
CA GLY A 32 0.81 13.75 23.31
C GLY A 32 2.03 13.75 24.24
N ASP A 33 2.93 14.74 24.12
CA ASP A 33 4.23 14.74 24.85
C ASP A 33 4.28 15.72 26.04
N ASP A 34 3.28 16.58 26.22
CA ASP A 34 3.32 17.61 27.28
C ASP A 34 3.21 17.01 28.69
N ASP A 35 2.47 15.91 28.86
CA ASP A 35 2.28 15.24 30.14
C ASP A 35 3.57 14.54 30.62
N GLU A 36 4.29 13.85 29.72
CA GLU A 36 5.55 13.19 30.05
C GLU A 36 6.65 14.21 30.39
N LYS A 37 6.69 15.32 29.64
CA LYS A 37 7.64 16.40 29.90
C LYS A 37 7.37 17.08 31.25
N ALA A 38 6.10 17.29 31.61
CA ALA A 38 5.72 17.83 32.91
C ALA A 38 6.13 16.88 34.06
N GLU A 39 5.93 15.58 33.91
CA GLU A 39 6.32 14.58 34.92
C GLU A 39 7.85 14.52 35.09
N VAL A 40 8.62 14.65 34.00
CA VAL A 40 10.09 14.71 34.06
C VAL A 40 10.57 15.96 34.79
N GLU A 41 9.98 17.13 34.52
CA GLU A 41 10.30 18.37 35.22
C GLU A 41 9.98 18.27 36.72
N GLU A 42 8.85 17.67 37.10
CA GLU A 42 8.49 17.43 38.51
C GLU A 42 9.50 16.51 39.22
N LYS A 43 9.94 15.43 38.55
CA LYS A 43 10.95 14.51 39.09
C LYS A 43 12.32 15.18 39.27
N ILE A 44 12.71 16.07 38.34
CA ILE A 44 13.95 16.84 38.47
C ILE A 44 13.86 17.79 39.67
N LEU A 45 12.74 18.48 39.86
CA LEU A 45 12.54 19.36 41.02
C LEU A 45 12.60 18.58 42.35
N ALA A 46 11.98 17.41 42.41
CA ALA A 46 12.05 16.55 43.59
C ALA A 46 13.49 16.10 43.89
N LEU A 47 14.27 15.76 42.85
CA LEU A 47 15.68 15.42 43.00
C LEU A 47 16.52 16.61 43.49
N GLN A 48 16.29 17.81 42.94
CA GLN A 48 16.98 19.04 43.38
C GLN A 48 16.73 19.36 44.86
N GLN A 49 15.55 19.04 45.38
CA GLN A 49 15.20 19.28 46.79
C GLN A 49 15.85 18.28 47.75
N ILE A 50 16.06 17.03 47.32
CA ILE A 50 16.62 15.97 48.17
C ILE A 50 18.15 16.03 48.20
N VAL A 51 18.78 16.42 47.09
CA VAL A 51 20.24 16.47 46.96
C VAL A 51 20.76 17.76 47.57
N PRO A 52 21.71 17.71 48.53
CA PRO A 52 22.29 18.91 49.13
C PRO A 52 22.89 19.85 48.07
N GLY A 53 22.35 21.07 47.95
CA GLY A 53 22.80 22.05 46.94
C GLY A 53 22.19 21.87 45.54
N GLY A 54 21.30 20.89 45.37
CA GLY A 54 20.68 20.51 44.09
C GLY A 54 19.91 21.63 43.38
N GLU A 55 19.30 22.55 44.13
CA GLU A 55 18.56 23.72 43.59
C GLU A 55 19.39 24.61 42.65
N SER A 56 20.72 24.57 42.77
CA SER A 56 21.66 25.37 41.96
C SER A 56 22.33 24.60 40.82
N LEU A 57 22.05 23.30 40.70
CA LEU A 57 22.71 22.40 39.75
C LEU A 57 21.84 22.15 38.51
N GLY A 58 22.49 22.14 37.34
CA GLY A 58 21.89 21.64 36.11
C GLY A 58 21.73 20.12 36.13
N VAL A 59 20.87 19.59 35.25
CA VAL A 59 20.43 18.17 35.23
C VAL A 59 21.60 17.18 35.25
N ASP A 60 22.63 17.38 34.43
CA ASP A 60 23.77 16.45 34.36
C ASP A 60 24.58 16.39 35.66
N MET A 61 24.86 17.55 36.25
CA MET A 61 25.56 17.67 37.53
C MET A 61 24.71 17.17 38.70
N LEU A 62 23.39 17.34 38.62
CA LEU A 62 22.44 16.88 39.62
C LEU A 62 22.48 15.35 39.73
N PHE A 63 22.55 14.62 38.61
CA PHE A 63 22.66 13.16 38.64
C PHE A 63 23.99 12.68 39.25
N GLU A 64 25.10 13.34 38.96
CA GLU A 64 26.40 12.99 39.55
C GLU A 64 26.42 13.22 41.07
N GLU A 65 25.91 14.37 41.52
CA GLU A 65 25.81 14.69 42.95
C GLU A 65 24.80 13.78 43.67
N THR A 66 23.70 13.41 42.99
CA THR A 66 22.73 12.41 43.48
C THR A 66 23.41 11.08 43.73
N ALA A 67 24.24 10.60 42.79
CA ALA A 67 24.97 9.35 42.93
C ALA A 67 25.97 9.40 44.10
N GLY A 68 26.68 10.52 44.25
CA GLY A 68 27.57 10.77 45.39
C GLY A 68 26.83 10.75 46.73
N TYR A 69 25.69 11.44 46.81
CA TYR A 69 24.87 11.50 48.02
C TYR A 69 24.29 10.13 48.40
N ILE A 70 23.81 9.35 47.43
CA ILE A 70 23.35 7.97 47.66
C ILE A 70 24.47 7.11 48.25
N LEU A 71 25.69 7.18 47.69
CA LEU A 71 26.82 6.41 48.19
C LEU A 71 27.19 6.80 49.63
N GLN A 72 27.13 8.09 49.96
CA GLN A 72 27.37 8.58 51.31
C GLN A 72 26.30 8.08 52.29
N LEU A 73 25.02 8.14 51.93
CA LEU A 73 23.92 7.61 52.74
C LEU A 73 24.08 6.10 52.98
N GLN A 74 24.47 5.34 51.95
CA GLN A 74 24.73 3.90 52.08
C GLN A 74 25.88 3.62 53.07
N CYS A 75 26.95 4.41 53.03
CA CYS A 75 28.04 4.31 54.00
C CYS A 75 27.56 4.60 55.43
N GLN A 76 26.73 5.63 55.64
CA GLN A 76 26.15 5.95 56.95
C GLN A 76 25.25 4.82 57.47
N VAL A 77 24.37 4.28 56.63
CA VAL A 77 23.49 3.16 57.02
C VAL A 77 24.31 1.92 57.38
N LYS A 78 25.39 1.61 56.65
CA LYS A 78 26.28 0.50 56.99
C LYS A 78 26.95 0.71 58.34
N ALA A 79 27.45 1.91 58.62
CA ALA A 79 28.06 2.23 59.92
C ALA A 79 27.05 2.10 61.08
N LEU A 80 25.83 2.61 60.90
CA LEU A 80 24.76 2.50 61.90
C LEU A 80 24.36 1.04 62.15
N LYS A 81 24.30 0.20 61.12
CA LYS A 81 24.05 -1.24 61.27
C LYS A 81 25.13 -1.94 62.10
N VAL A 82 26.41 -1.59 61.89
CA VAL A 82 27.51 -2.13 62.70
C VAL A 82 27.36 -1.71 64.17
N LEU A 83 27.08 -0.42 64.42
CA LEU A 83 26.86 0.07 65.78
C LEU A 83 25.64 -0.59 66.46
N ALA A 84 24.54 -0.76 65.73
CA ALA A 84 23.35 -1.45 66.24
C ALA A 84 23.66 -2.90 66.62
N SER A 85 24.40 -3.63 65.77
CA SER A 85 24.83 -5.00 66.06
C SER A 85 25.74 -5.11 67.28
N PHE A 86 26.56 -4.08 67.54
CA PHE A 86 27.41 -4.00 68.72
C PHE A 86 26.59 -3.80 70.00
N VAL A 87 25.62 -2.87 69.99
CA VAL A 87 24.72 -2.62 71.13
C VAL A 87 23.90 -3.87 71.46
N GLU A 88 23.29 -4.51 70.45
CA GLU A 88 22.51 -5.74 70.64
C GLU A 88 23.36 -6.89 71.20
N GLY A 89 24.64 -6.96 70.80
CA GLY A 89 25.61 -7.91 71.36
C GLY A 89 25.92 -7.67 72.84
N THR A 90 25.96 -6.40 73.28
CA THR A 90 26.25 -6.06 74.69
C THR A 90 25.08 -6.33 75.65
N GLU A 91 23.84 -6.24 75.18
CA GLU A 91 22.66 -6.57 76.02
C GLU A 91 22.58 -8.07 76.33
N LYS A 92 22.91 -8.93 75.35
CA LYS A 92 22.92 -10.40 75.53
C LYS A 92 23.99 -10.88 76.52
N ALA A 93 25.05 -10.11 76.74
CA ALA A 93 26.10 -10.43 77.71
C ALA A 93 25.74 -10.04 79.16
N LYS A 94 24.80 -9.11 79.36
CA LYS A 94 24.45 -8.56 80.68
C LYS A 94 23.37 -9.35 81.42
N MET A 95 22.66 -10.25 80.73
CA MET A 95 21.56 -11.06 81.28
C MET A 95 21.99 -12.40 81.92
N LYS A 96 23.29 -12.64 82.14
CA LYS A 96 23.85 -13.91 82.68
C LYS A 96 24.43 -13.83 84.10
N LEU A 97 24.22 -12.74 84.83
CA LEU A 97 24.74 -12.54 86.20
C LEU A 97 23.64 -12.02 87.10
N GLY A 98 22.90 -12.92 87.75
CA GLY A 98 21.95 -12.52 88.79
C GLY A 98 20.86 -13.53 89.03
N ASP A 99 21.19 -14.64 89.70
CA ASP A 99 20.26 -15.25 90.64
C ASP A 99 21.05 -16.10 91.67
N ASP A 100 20.46 -16.30 92.85
CA ASP A 100 20.95 -17.02 94.03
C ASP A 100 21.53 -16.14 95.16
N THR A 101 20.63 -15.57 95.97
CA THR A 101 20.75 -15.60 97.44
C THR A 101 19.38 -15.29 98.07
N VAL A 102 18.93 -16.10 99.06
CA VAL A 102 18.06 -15.75 100.23
C VAL A 102 17.58 -17.08 100.88
N THR A 103 18.24 -17.53 101.96
CA THR A 103 17.87 -17.48 103.40
C THR A 103 16.88 -18.55 103.89
N ASN A 104 17.22 -19.25 104.98
CA ASN A 104 16.36 -19.32 106.17
C ASN A 104 17.12 -19.84 107.39
N GLY A 105 17.08 -19.07 108.47
CA GLY A 105 17.49 -19.46 109.82
C GLY A 105 16.24 -19.62 110.68
N GLU A 106 16.20 -20.66 111.49
CA GLU A 106 15.14 -20.94 112.45
C GLU A 106 15.74 -20.99 113.86
N VAL A 107 15.05 -20.32 114.78
CA VAL A 107 15.36 -20.09 116.19
C VAL A 107 14.64 -21.16 117.02
N PHE A 108 15.27 -21.66 118.09
CA PHE A 108 14.57 -22.40 119.15
C PHE A 108 14.94 -21.89 120.54
N ASP A 109 13.88 -21.85 121.37
CA ASP A 109 13.74 -21.27 122.70
C ASP A 109 14.30 -22.10 123.86
N ASP A 110 14.69 -21.36 124.90
CA ASP A 110 14.40 -21.48 126.34
C ASP A 110 14.32 -22.85 127.06
N ALA A 111 15.06 -22.96 128.17
CA ALA A 111 14.80 -23.91 129.25
C ALA A 111 15.40 -23.42 130.59
N SER A 112 14.57 -22.70 131.35
CA SER A 112 14.23 -22.91 132.77
C SER A 112 15.33 -23.27 133.78
N VAL A 113 15.59 -22.31 134.69
CA VAL A 113 16.29 -22.47 135.97
C VAL A 113 15.27 -22.80 137.07
N GLU A 114 15.42 -23.93 137.76
CA GLU A 114 14.77 -24.22 139.05
C GLU A 114 15.72 -23.88 140.20
N ILE A 115 15.25 -23.09 141.18
CA ILE A 115 15.86 -22.93 142.50
C ILE A 115 14.81 -23.32 143.53
N ALA A 116 15.02 -24.43 144.21
CA ALA A 116 14.30 -24.78 145.45
C ALA A 116 14.93 -24.02 146.62
N VAL A 117 14.10 -23.29 147.36
CA VAL A 117 14.43 -22.61 148.62
C VAL A 117 13.96 -23.50 149.77
N ASP A 118 14.84 -23.79 150.71
CA ASP A 118 14.49 -24.36 152.02
C ASP A 118 14.52 -23.27 153.11
N GLU A 119 13.54 -23.37 153.99
CA GLU A 119 12.99 -22.35 154.87
C GLU A 119 13.82 -22.15 156.14
N THR A 120 13.92 -20.90 156.64
CA THR A 120 13.96 -20.67 158.10
C THR A 120 13.26 -19.35 158.49
N ALA A 121 12.21 -19.55 159.30
CA ALA A 121 11.49 -18.67 160.22
C ALA A 121 11.91 -17.18 160.30
N ASP A 122 11.08 -16.32 159.72
CA ASP A 122 10.59 -15.06 160.33
C ASP A 122 9.38 -14.56 159.50
N ALA A 123 8.27 -15.30 159.61
CA ALA A 123 7.27 -15.46 158.55
C ALA A 123 6.22 -14.33 158.41
N SER A 124 6.22 -13.29 159.26
CA SER A 124 5.19 -12.23 159.18
C SER A 124 5.71 -10.90 158.62
N ALA A 125 6.98 -10.54 158.86
CA ALA A 125 7.57 -9.32 158.33
C ALA A 125 8.17 -9.53 156.93
N LYS A 126 8.81 -10.69 156.70
CA LYS A 126 9.36 -11.08 155.38
C LYS A 126 8.28 -11.28 154.32
N THR A 127 7.13 -11.84 154.70
CA THR A 127 5.99 -12.05 153.78
C THR A 127 5.35 -10.74 153.35
N SER A 128 5.22 -9.77 154.25
CA SER A 128 4.74 -8.42 153.92
C SER A 128 5.68 -7.66 152.98
N VAL A 129 6.99 -7.74 153.21
CA VAL A 129 8.01 -7.13 152.32
C VAL A 129 8.04 -7.83 150.96
N ALA A 130 7.97 -9.16 150.92
CA ALA A 130 7.93 -9.94 149.69
C ALA A 130 6.65 -9.68 148.87
N LEU A 131 5.50 -9.52 149.52
CA LEU A 131 4.25 -9.16 148.85
C LEU A 131 4.31 -7.76 148.24
N LYS A 132 4.88 -6.78 148.94
CA LYS A 132 5.08 -5.42 148.40
C LYS A 132 6.03 -5.41 147.19
N GLN A 133 7.12 -6.17 147.26
CA GLN A 133 8.03 -6.33 146.11
C GLN A 133 7.32 -6.96 144.92
N LYS A 134 6.48 -8.00 145.16
CA LYS A 134 5.69 -8.64 144.10
C LYS A 134 4.65 -7.71 143.48
N ILE A 135 3.98 -6.89 144.30
CA ILE A 135 3.05 -5.85 143.80
C ILE A 135 3.80 -4.83 142.94
N SER A 136 4.96 -4.34 143.39
CA SER A 136 5.76 -3.40 142.60
C SER A 136 6.26 -4.00 141.29
N ALA A 137 6.67 -5.28 141.28
CA ALA A 137 7.08 -5.99 140.07
C ALA A 137 5.92 -6.16 139.10
N LEU A 138 4.74 -6.55 139.60
CA LEU A 138 3.52 -6.68 138.78
C LEU A 138 3.04 -5.33 138.23
N GLU A 139 3.15 -4.25 139.00
CA GLU A 139 2.83 -2.90 138.53
C GLU A 139 3.78 -2.46 137.41
N GLN A 140 5.09 -2.72 137.56
CA GLN A 140 6.08 -2.45 136.52
C GLN A 140 5.80 -3.28 135.24
N GLU A 141 5.58 -4.59 135.39
CA GLU A 141 5.24 -5.48 134.26
C GLU A 141 3.98 -5.01 133.53
N LYS A 142 2.93 -4.64 134.26
CA LYS A 142 1.72 -4.07 133.68
C LYS A 142 2.01 -2.81 132.87
N THR A 143 2.83 -1.89 133.37
CA THR A 143 3.20 -0.68 132.62
C THR A 143 4.01 -1.00 131.37
N GLN A 144 4.87 -2.02 131.44
CA GLN A 144 5.65 -2.48 130.29
C GLN A 144 4.74 -3.12 129.23
N LEU A 145 3.82 -4.00 129.61
CA LEU A 145 2.85 -4.62 128.69
C LEU A 145 1.92 -3.60 128.02
N LEU A 146 1.57 -2.52 128.72
CA LEU A 146 0.84 -1.41 128.12
C LEU A 146 1.67 -0.72 127.03
N HIS A 147 2.94 -0.42 127.32
CA HIS A 147 3.84 0.19 126.34
C HIS A 147 4.08 -0.73 125.13
N GLU A 148 4.33 -2.02 125.35
CA GLU A 148 4.50 -3.00 124.28
C GLU A 148 3.24 -3.14 123.42
N ASN A 149 2.05 -3.14 124.02
CA ASN A 149 0.78 -3.09 123.27
C ASN A 149 0.65 -1.82 122.41
N ASP A 150 1.05 -0.67 122.92
CA ASP A 150 1.06 0.58 122.16
C ASP A 150 2.02 0.49 120.95
N VAL A 151 3.22 -0.07 121.14
CA VAL A 151 4.19 -0.30 120.07
C VAL A 151 3.63 -1.29 119.03
N ILE A 152 3.02 -2.39 119.46
CA ILE A 152 2.39 -3.37 118.57
C ILE A 152 1.26 -2.73 117.77
N LYS A 153 0.40 -1.93 118.41
CA LYS A 153 -0.69 -1.21 117.76
C LYS A 153 -0.18 -0.25 116.68
N GLN A 154 0.91 0.48 116.96
CA GLN A 154 1.55 1.34 115.96
C GLN A 154 2.13 0.52 114.79
N ARG A 155 2.78 -0.62 115.05
CA ARG A 155 3.29 -1.51 114.00
C ARG A 155 2.16 -2.07 113.13
N ILE A 156 1.05 -2.52 113.72
CA ILE A 156 -0.13 -2.98 112.99
C ILE A 156 -0.69 -1.85 112.11
N GLY A 157 -0.76 -0.62 112.63
CA GLY A 157 -1.20 0.55 111.84
C GLY A 157 -0.33 0.79 110.61
N LYS A 158 1.00 0.77 110.77
CA LYS A 158 1.96 0.93 109.65
C LYS A 158 1.87 -0.20 108.62
N LEU A 159 1.76 -1.45 109.08
CA LEU A 159 1.59 -2.60 108.19
C LEU A 159 0.29 -2.50 107.41
N LYS A 160 -0.79 -2.07 108.06
CA LYS A 160 -2.08 -1.88 107.40
C LYS A 160 -2.02 -0.84 106.28
N SER A 161 -1.40 0.32 106.53
CA SER A 161 -1.23 1.33 105.47
C SER A 161 -0.35 0.84 104.32
N SER A 162 0.72 0.08 104.61
CA SER A 162 1.59 -0.49 103.58
C SER A 162 0.89 -1.57 102.73
N ILE A 163 0.01 -2.37 103.33
CA ILE A 163 -0.83 -3.33 102.59
C ILE A 163 -1.79 -2.60 101.65
N GLU A 164 -2.47 -1.54 102.14
CA GLU A 164 -3.40 -0.76 101.34
C GLU A 164 -2.72 -0.08 100.14
N GLU A 165 -1.52 0.47 100.36
CA GLU A 165 -0.68 1.02 99.29
C GLU A 165 -0.30 -0.05 98.26
N SER A 166 0.18 -1.21 98.71
CA SER A 166 0.54 -2.33 97.82
C SER A 166 -0.65 -2.86 97.02
N GLU A 167 -1.85 -2.89 97.61
CA GLU A 167 -3.08 -3.27 96.92
C GLU A 167 -3.47 -2.26 95.84
N SER A 168 -3.23 -0.97 96.07
CA SER A 168 -3.48 0.08 95.08
C SER A 168 -2.50 -0.02 93.90
N GLU A 169 -1.22 -0.23 94.16
CA GLU A 169 -0.20 -0.44 93.13
C GLU A 169 -0.49 -1.70 92.30
N LYS A 170 -0.91 -2.80 92.94
CA LYS A 170 -1.29 -4.03 92.25
C LYS A 170 -2.44 -3.82 91.27
N LYS A 171 -3.47 -3.05 91.66
CA LYS A 171 -4.60 -2.72 90.77
C LYS A 171 -4.13 -1.87 89.60
N GLU A 172 -3.24 -0.90 89.82
CA GLU A 172 -2.69 -0.08 88.75
C GLU A 172 -1.86 -0.91 87.75
N LEU A 173 -1.01 -1.81 88.25
CA LEU A 173 -0.23 -2.72 87.41
C LEU A 173 -1.13 -3.65 86.60
N GLN A 174 -2.22 -4.14 87.19
CA GLN A 174 -3.18 -4.99 86.48
C GLN A 174 -3.86 -4.24 85.31
N VAL A 175 -4.29 -3.00 85.52
CA VAL A 175 -4.84 -2.15 84.44
C VAL A 175 -3.82 -1.91 83.33
N LYS A 176 -2.54 -1.68 83.68
CA LYS A 176 -1.47 -1.53 82.70
C LYS A 176 -1.25 -2.82 81.90
N THR A 177 -1.25 -3.98 82.55
CA THR A 177 -1.15 -5.30 81.89
C THR A 177 -2.29 -5.51 80.89
N ASP A 178 -3.54 -5.27 81.29
CA ASP A 178 -4.70 -5.45 80.40
C ASP A 178 -4.60 -4.51 79.18
N LYS A 179 -4.13 -3.28 79.40
CA LYS A 179 -3.87 -2.32 78.32
C LYS A 179 -2.81 -2.85 77.35
N PHE A 180 -1.67 -3.31 77.85
CA PHE A 180 -0.61 -3.88 77.01
C PHE A 180 -1.08 -5.12 76.24
N GLU A 181 -1.92 -5.97 76.83
CA GLU A 181 -2.48 -7.12 76.14
C GLU A 181 -3.37 -6.68 74.95
N SER A 182 -4.19 -5.64 75.15
CA SER A 182 -5.03 -5.09 74.08
C SER A 182 -4.20 -4.43 72.95
N GLU A 183 -3.14 -3.70 73.30
CA GLU A 183 -2.21 -3.09 72.34
C GLU A 183 -1.45 -4.18 71.55
N ASN A 184 -1.02 -5.26 72.21
CA ASN A 184 -0.34 -6.38 71.56
C ASN A 184 -1.26 -7.12 70.56
N LYS A 185 -2.55 -7.28 70.88
CA LYS A 185 -3.55 -7.82 69.91
C LYS A 185 -3.72 -6.91 68.69
N ALA A 186 -3.73 -5.59 68.89
CA ALA A 186 -3.78 -4.64 67.79
C ALA A 186 -2.53 -4.73 66.91
N LEU A 187 -1.34 -4.82 67.52
CA LEU A 187 -0.08 -5.02 66.79
C LEU A 187 -0.05 -6.33 66.01
N GLY A 188 -0.59 -7.42 66.56
CA GLY A 188 -0.77 -8.68 65.83
C GLY A 188 -1.64 -8.54 64.58
N SER A 189 -2.72 -7.75 64.66
CA SER A 189 -3.59 -7.45 63.52
C SER A 189 -2.88 -6.59 62.46
N VAL A 190 -2.06 -5.63 62.88
CA VAL A 190 -1.22 -4.83 61.97
C VAL A 190 -0.18 -5.70 61.26
N ALA A 191 0.47 -6.62 61.98
CA ALA A 191 1.45 -7.54 61.40
C ALA A 191 0.81 -8.47 60.36
N ALA A 192 -0.40 -8.99 60.62
CA ALA A 192 -1.14 -9.81 59.66
C ALA A 192 -1.48 -9.02 58.39
N ARG A 193 -1.96 -7.77 58.54
CA ARG A 193 -2.26 -6.90 57.39
C ARG A 193 -1.01 -6.51 56.59
N ALA A 194 0.12 -6.27 57.27
CA ALA A 194 1.38 -5.99 56.60
C ALA A 194 1.83 -7.18 55.73
N HIS A 195 1.71 -8.40 56.26
CA HIS A 195 2.03 -9.61 55.51
C HIS A 195 1.13 -9.81 54.28
N GLU A 196 -0.16 -9.52 54.39
CA GLU A 196 -1.09 -9.58 53.25
C GLU A 196 -0.72 -8.57 52.16
N LEU A 197 -0.42 -7.33 52.54
CA LEU A 197 0.03 -6.28 51.62
C LEU A 197 1.35 -6.64 50.92
N GLU A 198 2.32 -7.23 51.62
CA GLU A 198 3.55 -7.74 51.01
C GLU A 198 3.26 -8.82 49.94
N GLY A 199 2.27 -9.68 50.21
CA GLY A 199 1.78 -10.67 49.25
C GLY A 199 1.12 -10.05 48.02
N GLU A 200 0.29 -9.02 48.20
CA GLU A 200 -0.32 -8.27 47.09
C GLU A 200 0.72 -7.53 46.25
N VAL A 201 1.70 -6.88 46.88
CA VAL A 201 2.82 -6.22 46.19
C VAL A 201 3.60 -7.22 45.34
N SER A 202 3.86 -8.41 45.87
CA SER A 202 4.56 -9.47 45.14
C SER A 202 3.76 -9.96 43.92
N LYS A 203 2.42 -10.08 44.05
CA LYS A 203 1.54 -10.43 42.93
C LYS A 203 1.53 -9.34 41.86
N LEU A 204 1.35 -8.07 42.25
CA LEU A 204 1.35 -6.94 41.33
C LEU A 204 2.69 -6.80 40.59
N GLN A 205 3.80 -7.03 41.27
CA GLN A 205 5.13 -7.05 40.64
C GLN A 205 5.24 -8.17 39.60
N HIS A 206 4.75 -9.37 39.90
CA HIS A 206 4.72 -10.48 38.95
C HIS A 206 3.82 -10.18 37.73
N ASP A 207 2.64 -9.61 37.96
CA ASP A 207 1.70 -9.25 36.90
C ASP A 207 2.28 -8.15 35.99
N LEU A 208 2.95 -7.16 36.58
CA LEU A 208 3.66 -6.11 35.83
C LEU A 208 4.75 -6.69 34.94
N ILE A 209 5.60 -7.59 35.47
CA ILE A 209 6.66 -8.25 34.68
C ILE A 209 6.05 -9.03 33.51
N THR A 210 4.95 -9.73 33.74
CA THR A 210 4.23 -10.49 32.70
C THR A 210 3.72 -9.54 31.61
N ALA A 211 3.03 -8.47 31.98
CA ALA A 211 2.54 -7.47 31.03
C ALA A 211 3.67 -6.79 30.25
N MET A 212 4.81 -6.50 30.88
CA MET A 212 5.98 -5.92 30.20
C MET A 212 6.59 -6.90 29.17
N ASN A 213 6.67 -8.20 29.50
CA ASN A 213 7.16 -9.21 28.55
C ASN A 213 6.21 -9.38 27.35
N ASP A 214 4.90 -9.39 27.59
CA ASP A 214 3.89 -9.47 26.52
C ASP A 214 3.93 -8.24 25.62
N LEU A 215 4.13 -7.05 26.20
CA LEU A 215 4.32 -5.80 25.46
C LEU A 215 5.60 -5.84 24.62
N GLU A 216 6.72 -6.32 25.16
CA GLU A 216 7.98 -6.47 24.42
C GLU A 216 7.82 -7.46 23.25
N GLY A 217 7.13 -8.58 23.48
CA GLY A 217 6.77 -9.54 22.43
C GLY A 217 5.95 -8.90 21.32
N SER A 218 4.89 -8.18 21.67
CA SER A 218 4.04 -7.46 20.72
C SER A 218 4.81 -6.38 19.95
N ASN A 219 5.74 -5.67 20.60
CA ASN A 219 6.57 -4.66 19.96
C ASN A 219 7.56 -5.26 18.95
N LYS A 220 8.12 -6.45 19.24
CA LYS A 220 8.93 -7.21 18.28
C LYS A 220 8.10 -7.61 17.06
N GLU A 221 6.89 -8.12 17.25
CA GLU A 221 5.98 -8.45 16.16
C GLU A 221 5.61 -7.21 15.31
N LEU A 222 5.30 -6.09 15.96
CA LEU A 222 5.03 -4.81 15.29
C LEU A 222 6.21 -4.36 14.41
N SER A 223 7.44 -4.46 14.93
CA SER A 223 8.65 -4.12 14.18
C SER A 223 8.84 -5.03 12.96
N GLY A 224 8.54 -6.32 13.09
CA GLY A 224 8.54 -7.28 11.99
C GLY A 224 7.52 -6.91 10.91
N VAL A 225 6.28 -6.63 11.30
CA VAL A 225 5.21 -6.20 10.37
C VAL A 225 5.58 -4.90 9.65
N LYS A 226 6.16 -3.93 10.36
CA LYS A 226 6.63 -2.67 9.79
C LYS A 226 7.67 -2.89 8.69
N SER A 227 8.66 -3.75 8.94
CA SER A 227 9.69 -4.07 7.93
C SER A 227 9.10 -4.77 6.69
N ALA A 228 8.13 -5.68 6.89
CA ALA A 228 7.44 -6.36 5.80
C ALA A 228 6.62 -5.38 4.95
N LEU A 229 5.96 -4.41 5.59
CA LEU A 229 5.19 -3.35 4.90
C LEU A 229 6.11 -2.46 4.04
N GLU A 230 7.26 -2.05 4.56
CA GLU A 230 8.25 -1.28 3.81
C GLU A 230 8.80 -2.07 2.60
N GLY A 231 9.03 -3.37 2.78
CA GLY A 231 9.42 -4.28 1.69
C GLY A 231 8.34 -4.39 0.60
N LEU A 232 7.07 -4.54 0.99
CA LEU A 232 5.95 -4.58 0.05
C LEU A 232 5.78 -3.27 -0.71
N LYS A 233 5.92 -2.12 -0.03
CA LYS A 233 5.85 -0.79 -0.66
C LYS A 233 6.94 -0.61 -1.72
N SER A 234 8.16 -1.10 -1.43
CA SER A 234 9.27 -1.08 -2.39
C SER A 234 8.98 -1.95 -3.61
N MET A 235 8.42 -3.15 -3.40
CA MET A 235 8.02 -4.05 -4.48
C MET A 235 6.85 -3.50 -5.32
N GLU A 236 5.89 -2.81 -4.69
CA GLU A 236 4.79 -2.13 -5.38
C GLU A 236 5.32 -1.03 -6.31
N ASN A 237 6.24 -0.19 -5.83
CA ASN A 237 6.89 0.83 -6.65
C ASN A 237 7.70 0.22 -7.82
N GLU A 238 8.38 -0.90 -7.60
CA GLU A 238 9.09 -1.59 -8.68
C GLU A 238 8.11 -2.12 -9.75
N LYS A 239 6.97 -2.69 -9.32
CA LYS A 239 5.92 -3.18 -10.22
C LYS A 239 5.26 -2.04 -10.99
N SER A 240 5.02 -0.89 -10.37
CA SER A 240 4.43 0.27 -11.07
C SER A 240 5.34 0.77 -12.18
N VAL A 241 6.65 0.88 -11.93
CA VAL A 241 7.64 1.27 -12.95
C VAL A 241 7.67 0.26 -14.11
N LYS A 242 7.64 -1.05 -13.83
CA LYS A 242 7.59 -2.08 -14.87
C LYS A 242 6.30 -2.01 -15.68
N LEU A 243 5.18 -1.71 -15.04
CA LEU A 243 3.89 -1.56 -15.71
C LEU A 243 3.87 -0.34 -16.65
N ASP A 244 4.43 0.79 -16.22
CA ASP A 244 4.57 1.98 -17.05
C ASP A 244 5.45 1.71 -18.28
N ALA A 245 6.56 0.98 -18.11
CA ALA A 245 7.43 0.56 -19.21
C ALA A 245 6.67 -0.31 -20.22
N VAL A 246 5.97 -1.35 -19.76
CA VAL A 246 5.17 -2.24 -20.62
C VAL A 246 4.04 -1.47 -21.31
N GLU A 247 3.39 -0.53 -20.63
CA GLU A 247 2.36 0.31 -21.24
C GLU A 247 2.93 1.20 -22.36
N SER A 248 4.12 1.77 -22.15
CA SER A 248 4.80 2.56 -23.19
C SER A 248 5.18 1.72 -24.41
N GLU A 249 5.66 0.48 -24.21
CA GLU A 249 5.97 -0.46 -25.28
C GLU A 249 4.71 -0.88 -26.05
N ARG A 250 3.62 -1.20 -25.34
CA ARG A 250 2.32 -1.52 -25.95
C ARG A 250 1.85 -0.37 -26.84
N ASN A 251 1.91 0.86 -26.34
CA ASN A 251 1.48 2.04 -27.09
C ASN A 251 2.36 2.24 -28.35
N LEU A 252 3.68 2.05 -28.25
CA LEU A 252 4.57 2.12 -29.40
C LEU A 252 4.22 1.05 -30.45
N LEU A 253 4.00 -0.20 -30.03
CA LEU A 253 3.62 -1.29 -30.92
C LEU A 253 2.28 -1.02 -31.61
N LEU A 254 1.30 -0.47 -30.88
CA LEU A 254 0.00 -0.10 -31.42
C LEU A 254 0.14 0.95 -32.54
N THR A 255 0.97 1.98 -32.35
CA THR A 255 1.23 2.97 -33.42
C THR A 255 1.95 2.38 -34.64
N LYS A 256 2.81 1.36 -34.44
CA LYS A 256 3.45 0.65 -35.56
C LYS A 256 2.45 -0.21 -36.32
N LEU A 257 1.51 -0.85 -35.61
CA LEU A 257 0.44 -1.65 -36.20
C LEU A 257 -0.48 -0.76 -37.06
N GLU A 258 -0.93 0.39 -36.54
CA GLU A 258 -1.74 1.35 -37.30
C GLU A 258 -1.05 1.82 -38.59
N LYS A 259 0.26 2.10 -38.54
CA LYS A 259 1.04 2.47 -39.73
C LYS A 259 1.14 1.35 -40.75
N LEU A 260 1.35 0.12 -40.29
CA LEU A 260 1.40 -1.06 -41.17
C LEU A 260 0.03 -1.33 -41.81
N GLU A 261 -1.05 -1.18 -41.05
CA GLU A 261 -2.42 -1.31 -41.55
C GLU A 261 -2.71 -0.26 -42.63
N ALA A 262 -2.38 1.01 -42.37
CA ALA A 262 -2.52 2.09 -43.36
C ALA A 262 -1.68 1.83 -44.62
N SER A 263 -0.42 1.40 -44.46
CA SER A 263 0.44 1.06 -45.60
C SER A 263 -0.08 -0.14 -46.39
N GLY A 264 -0.60 -1.17 -45.70
CA GLY A 264 -1.18 -2.35 -46.33
C GLY A 264 -2.45 -2.03 -47.11
N ASN A 265 -3.31 -1.17 -46.56
CA ASN A 265 -4.51 -0.68 -47.26
C ASN A 265 -4.14 0.12 -48.52
N ASN A 266 -3.17 1.03 -48.44
CA ASN A 266 -2.70 1.78 -49.62
C ASN A 266 -2.14 0.85 -50.72
N GLN A 267 -1.34 -0.15 -50.34
CA GLN A 267 -0.81 -1.13 -51.30
C GLN A 267 -1.93 -1.96 -51.92
N LYS A 268 -2.95 -2.33 -51.14
CA LYS A 268 -4.11 -3.05 -51.64
C LYS A 268 -4.89 -2.23 -52.66
N GLU A 269 -5.15 -0.96 -52.38
CA GLU A 269 -5.80 -0.04 -53.33
C GLU A 269 -4.98 0.12 -54.63
N GLU A 270 -3.65 0.24 -54.53
CA GLU A 270 -2.77 0.30 -55.70
C GLU A 270 -2.83 -0.98 -56.54
N VAL A 271 -2.87 -2.16 -55.89
CA VAL A 271 -3.01 -3.45 -56.56
C VAL A 271 -4.37 -3.55 -57.24
N GLU A 272 -5.47 -3.21 -56.55
CA GLU A 272 -6.82 -3.23 -57.13
C GLU A 272 -6.91 -2.31 -58.38
N GLY A 273 -6.31 -1.12 -58.34
CA GLY A 273 -6.24 -0.22 -59.50
C GLY A 273 -5.44 -0.81 -60.68
N LYS A 274 -4.27 -1.40 -60.42
CA LYS A 274 -3.48 -2.07 -61.46
C LYS A 274 -4.19 -3.31 -62.02
N GLU A 275 -4.93 -4.05 -61.21
CA GLU A 275 -5.75 -5.18 -61.65
C GLU A 275 -6.90 -4.75 -62.56
N GLU A 276 -7.48 -3.57 -62.33
CA GLU A 276 -8.45 -2.94 -63.24
C GLU A 276 -7.82 -2.56 -64.58
N GLU A 277 -6.65 -1.92 -64.58
CA GLU A 277 -5.92 -1.60 -65.81
C GLU A 277 -5.55 -2.86 -66.60
N ILE A 278 -5.06 -3.91 -65.92
CA ILE A 278 -4.76 -5.20 -66.55
C ILE A 278 -6.03 -5.80 -67.17
N ARG A 279 -7.19 -5.73 -66.51
CA ARG A 279 -8.47 -6.19 -67.07
C ARG A 279 -8.84 -5.39 -68.32
N ALA A 280 -8.69 -4.07 -68.30
CA ALA A 280 -8.97 -3.21 -69.45
C ALA A 280 -8.03 -3.51 -70.63
N LEU A 281 -6.73 -3.62 -70.38
CA LEU A 281 -5.74 -3.97 -71.41
C LEU A 281 -5.98 -5.35 -72.00
N LYS A 282 -6.32 -6.35 -71.18
CA LYS A 282 -6.71 -7.69 -71.66
C LYS A 282 -7.89 -7.62 -72.62
N LYS A 283 -8.90 -6.81 -72.31
CA LYS A 283 -10.06 -6.61 -73.19
C LYS A 283 -9.67 -5.97 -74.53
N HIS A 284 -8.81 -4.96 -74.53
CA HIS A 284 -8.32 -4.35 -75.78
C HIS A 284 -7.47 -5.32 -76.62
N ILE A 285 -6.68 -6.18 -75.97
CA ILE A 285 -5.95 -7.25 -76.69
C ILE A 285 -6.94 -8.19 -77.37
N GLU A 286 -7.99 -8.62 -76.68
CA GLU A 286 -9.04 -9.49 -77.25
C GLU A 286 -9.77 -8.82 -78.44
N GLU A 287 -10.09 -7.52 -78.33
CA GLU A 287 -10.67 -6.74 -79.42
C GLU A 287 -9.72 -6.65 -80.64
N LEU A 288 -8.43 -6.41 -80.41
CA LEU A 288 -7.41 -6.36 -81.47
C LEU A 288 -7.19 -7.72 -82.12
N GLU A 289 -7.14 -8.80 -81.34
CA GLU A 289 -7.05 -10.18 -81.85
C GLU A 289 -8.24 -10.48 -82.77
N GLY A 290 -9.46 -10.10 -82.38
CA GLY A 290 -10.65 -10.22 -83.24
C GLY A 290 -10.53 -9.44 -84.55
N LEU A 291 -9.99 -8.21 -84.52
CA LEU A 291 -9.76 -7.43 -85.74
C LEU A 291 -8.69 -8.03 -86.66
N VAL A 292 -7.64 -8.64 -86.10
CA VAL A 292 -6.60 -9.33 -86.88
C VAL A 292 -7.21 -10.52 -87.62
N VAL A 293 -8.05 -11.33 -86.95
CA VAL A 293 -8.77 -12.44 -87.60
C VAL A 293 -9.64 -11.95 -88.75
N ASN A 294 -10.41 -10.87 -88.56
CA ASN A 294 -11.21 -10.28 -89.64
C ASN A 294 -10.35 -9.76 -90.80
N ASN A 295 -9.18 -9.19 -90.52
CA ASN A 295 -8.25 -8.74 -91.56
C ASN A 295 -7.67 -9.93 -92.36
N GLU A 296 -7.43 -11.07 -91.71
CA GLU A 296 -7.05 -12.31 -92.42
C GLU A 296 -8.16 -12.81 -93.34
N GLU A 297 -9.43 -12.67 -92.95
CA GLU A 297 -10.58 -12.99 -93.81
C GLU A 297 -10.66 -12.06 -95.03
N TRP A 298 -10.51 -10.75 -94.82
CA TRP A 298 -10.48 -9.78 -95.91
C TRP A 298 -9.33 -10.04 -96.90
N GLU A 299 -8.16 -10.46 -96.43
CA GLU A 299 -7.05 -10.85 -97.30
C GLU A 299 -7.34 -12.15 -98.09
N LYS A 300 -8.13 -13.09 -97.56
CA LYS A 300 -8.62 -14.25 -98.33
C LYS A 300 -9.59 -13.82 -99.42
N GLU A 301 -10.60 -13.02 -99.07
CA GLU A 301 -11.59 -12.50 -100.01
C GLU A 301 -10.94 -11.69 -101.14
N LYS A 302 -9.96 -10.85 -100.80
CA LYS A 302 -9.16 -10.08 -101.76
C LYS A 302 -8.40 -10.96 -102.75
N LYS A 303 -7.85 -12.10 -102.30
CA LYS A 303 -7.20 -13.09 -103.20
C LYS A 303 -8.19 -13.75 -104.14
N GLU A 304 -9.38 -14.12 -103.64
CA GLU A 304 -10.44 -14.68 -104.48
C GLU A 304 -10.91 -13.68 -105.54
N LEU A 305 -11.12 -12.42 -105.15
CA LEU A 305 -11.49 -11.33 -106.06
C LEU A 305 -10.40 -11.10 -107.11
N HIS A 306 -9.11 -11.22 -106.73
CA HIS A 306 -8.00 -11.16 -107.67
C HIS A 306 -8.06 -12.28 -108.72
N MET A 307 -8.35 -13.53 -108.32
CA MET A 307 -8.50 -14.63 -109.29
C MET A 307 -9.67 -14.39 -110.25
N VAL A 308 -10.82 -13.93 -109.75
CA VAL A 308 -11.98 -13.60 -110.59
C VAL A 308 -11.64 -12.48 -111.58
N LYS A 309 -10.88 -11.48 -111.12
CA LYS A 309 -10.40 -10.39 -111.98
C LYS A 309 -9.51 -10.93 -113.12
N GLU A 310 -8.54 -11.78 -112.81
CA GLU A 310 -7.67 -12.40 -113.83
C GLU A 310 -8.48 -13.24 -114.84
N GLU A 311 -9.47 -13.99 -114.37
CA GLU A 311 -10.36 -14.78 -115.23
C GLU A 311 -11.20 -13.88 -116.16
N LEU A 312 -11.74 -12.77 -115.63
CA LEU A 312 -12.47 -11.78 -116.41
C LEU A 312 -11.56 -11.07 -117.43
N GLU A 313 -10.35 -10.66 -117.04
CA GLU A 313 -9.37 -10.08 -117.95
C GLU A 313 -9.04 -11.04 -119.10
N LYS A 314 -8.92 -12.35 -118.82
CA LYS A 314 -8.75 -13.38 -119.86
C LYS A 314 -9.95 -13.47 -120.79
N ARG A 315 -11.18 -13.50 -120.27
CA ARG A 315 -12.41 -13.51 -121.09
C ARG A 315 -12.52 -12.26 -121.97
N VAL A 316 -12.16 -11.10 -121.44
CA VAL A 316 -12.16 -9.85 -122.21
C VAL A 316 -11.13 -9.91 -123.33
N LYS A 317 -9.92 -10.43 -123.09
CA LYS A 317 -8.92 -10.66 -124.14
C LYS A 317 -9.45 -11.61 -125.22
N ASP A 318 -10.01 -12.75 -124.85
CA ASP A 318 -10.63 -13.70 -125.80
C ASP A 318 -11.76 -13.04 -126.61
N MET A 319 -12.57 -12.20 -125.97
CA MET A 319 -13.62 -11.43 -126.66
C MET A 319 -13.05 -10.39 -127.61
N ILE A 320 -11.99 -9.68 -127.24
CA ILE A 320 -11.29 -8.72 -128.11
C ILE A 320 -10.71 -9.44 -129.34
N GLU A 321 -10.10 -10.61 -129.15
CA GLU A 321 -9.60 -11.42 -130.27
C GLU A 321 -10.72 -11.90 -131.20
N LYS A 322 -11.85 -12.35 -130.63
CA LYS A 322 -13.04 -12.71 -131.40
C LYS A 322 -13.63 -11.52 -132.14
N ALA A 323 -13.68 -10.35 -131.50
CA ALA A 323 -14.13 -9.11 -132.14
C ALA A 323 -13.22 -8.71 -133.30
N ALA A 324 -11.90 -8.75 -133.12
CA ALA A 324 -10.93 -8.50 -134.18
C ALA A 324 -11.02 -9.52 -135.34
N ALA A 325 -11.30 -10.79 -135.03
CA ALA A 325 -11.53 -11.82 -136.05
C ALA A 325 -12.84 -11.56 -136.82
N LEU A 326 -13.88 -11.10 -136.14
CA LEU A 326 -15.13 -10.68 -136.79
C LEU A 326 -14.92 -9.44 -137.64
N GLU A 327 -14.16 -8.44 -137.19
CA GLU A 327 -13.77 -7.26 -137.97
C GLU A 327 -13.02 -7.66 -139.24
N LYS A 328 -12.02 -8.55 -139.16
CA LYS A 328 -11.33 -9.08 -140.35
C LYS A 328 -12.27 -9.79 -141.32
N LYS A 329 -13.20 -10.61 -140.81
CA LYS A 329 -14.21 -11.27 -141.64
C LYS A 329 -15.16 -10.25 -142.30
N LEU A 330 -15.45 -9.15 -141.62
CA LEU A 330 -16.29 -8.08 -142.14
C LEU A 330 -15.56 -7.33 -143.27
N VAL A 331 -14.29 -6.95 -143.05
CA VAL A 331 -13.42 -6.34 -144.06
C VAL A 331 -13.21 -7.25 -145.28
N GLU A 332 -13.04 -8.55 -145.08
CA GLU A 332 -12.90 -9.50 -146.22
C GLU A 332 -14.20 -9.61 -147.02
N LYS A 333 -15.36 -9.61 -146.35
CA LYS A 333 -16.65 -9.52 -147.05
C LYS A 333 -16.81 -8.20 -147.79
N GLU A 334 -16.30 -7.10 -147.24
CA GLU A 334 -16.26 -5.79 -147.88
C GLU A 334 -15.35 -5.78 -149.12
N ARG A 335 -14.23 -6.51 -149.09
CA ARG A 335 -13.33 -6.73 -150.23
C ARG A 335 -13.98 -7.54 -151.36
N ILE A 336 -14.74 -8.59 -151.02
CA ILE A 336 -15.49 -9.39 -152.01
C ILE A 336 -16.57 -8.53 -152.71
N ILE A 337 -17.13 -7.53 -152.02
CA ILE A 337 -18.06 -6.57 -152.63
C ILE A 337 -17.34 -5.65 -153.62
N THR A 338 -16.11 -5.21 -153.31
CA THR A 338 -15.31 -4.36 -154.21
C THR A 338 -14.72 -5.11 -155.39
N GLU A 339 -14.37 -6.40 -155.25
CA GLU A 339 -13.82 -7.23 -156.32
C GLU A 339 -14.88 -7.65 -157.37
N ARG A 340 -16.18 -7.63 -157.02
CA ARG A 340 -17.29 -7.89 -157.96
C ARG A 340 -17.71 -6.66 -158.80
N LEU A 341 -17.10 -5.50 -158.55
CA LEU A 341 -17.39 -4.23 -159.25
C LEU A 341 -16.31 -3.82 -160.26
N ALA A 342 -15.23 -4.60 -160.41
CA ALA A 342 -14.08 -4.25 -161.26
C ALA A 342 -14.20 -4.66 -162.75
N ASP A 343 -15.32 -5.26 -163.20
CA ASP A 343 -15.50 -5.76 -164.58
C ASP A 343 -16.50 -4.97 -165.45
N SER A 344 -16.80 -3.72 -165.13
CA SER A 344 -17.50 -2.84 -166.07
C SER A 344 -17.09 -1.37 -165.96
N ASN A 345 -16.29 -0.95 -166.93
CA ASN A 345 -16.14 0.43 -167.40
C ASN A 345 -17.46 1.21 -167.36
N ILE A 346 -17.45 2.42 -166.79
CA ILE A 346 -18.04 3.66 -167.35
C ILE A 346 -17.49 4.87 -166.56
N ASN A 347 -17.20 5.92 -167.31
CA ASN A 347 -16.59 7.21 -166.96
C ASN A 347 -17.20 7.98 -165.77
N GLY A 348 -16.38 8.91 -165.23
CA GLY A 348 -16.68 9.87 -164.15
C GLY A 348 -17.79 10.90 -164.43
N ILE A 349 -18.09 11.91 -163.61
CA ILE A 349 -17.37 12.72 -162.59
C ILE A 349 -18.47 13.39 -161.68
N PRO A 350 -18.18 14.24 -160.68
CA PRO A 350 -17.84 14.00 -159.27
C PRO A 350 -19.02 14.10 -158.28
N ILE A 351 -18.69 13.77 -157.03
CA ILE A 351 -19.50 13.42 -155.86
C ILE A 351 -19.87 14.63 -154.99
N GLY A 352 -21.09 14.62 -154.46
CA GLY A 352 -21.41 15.25 -153.18
C GLY A 352 -22.87 15.63 -153.03
N ASP A 353 -23.74 14.69 -152.69
CA ASP A 353 -25.06 14.94 -152.06
C ASP A 353 -25.47 13.66 -151.29
N ASP A 354 -25.79 13.71 -150.01
CA ASP A 354 -26.99 14.25 -149.35
C ASP A 354 -28.22 13.32 -149.46
N LYS A 355 -28.64 12.84 -148.28
CA LYS A 355 -30.01 12.50 -147.83
C LYS A 355 -30.89 11.51 -148.61
N VAL A 356 -31.31 10.48 -147.88
CA VAL A 356 -32.73 10.12 -147.64
C VAL A 356 -32.74 9.30 -146.33
N GLY A 357 -33.51 9.54 -145.26
CA GLY A 357 -34.85 10.09 -145.15
C GLY A 357 -35.84 8.94 -144.94
N PHE A 358 -36.48 8.90 -143.76
CA PHE A 358 -37.95 8.71 -143.58
C PHE A 358 -38.44 7.59 -142.61
N PHE A 359 -38.96 8.03 -141.44
CA PHE A 359 -40.06 7.54 -140.56
C PHE A 359 -40.01 6.08 -140.02
N GLY A 360 -40.28 5.76 -138.76
CA GLY A 360 -41.18 6.35 -137.76
C GLY A 360 -42.30 5.33 -137.45
N GLY A 361 -42.30 4.69 -136.26
CA GLY A 361 -43.41 3.84 -135.78
C GLY A 361 -43.01 2.75 -134.78
N GLU A 362 -43.61 2.80 -133.59
CA GLU A 362 -43.31 2.11 -132.31
C GLU A 362 -43.56 0.60 -132.24
N VAL A 363 -42.76 -0.12 -131.42
CA VAL A 363 -43.23 -1.25 -130.56
C VAL A 363 -42.34 -1.39 -129.29
N ASN A 364 -42.95 -1.86 -128.21
CA ASN A 364 -42.50 -1.91 -126.80
C ASN A 364 -41.52 -3.05 -126.38
N PHE A 365 -40.67 -2.75 -125.37
CA PHE A 365 -40.00 -3.57 -124.30
C PHE A 365 -39.09 -4.79 -124.65
N PRO A 366 -38.18 -5.27 -123.75
CA PRO A 366 -37.51 -4.65 -122.58
C PRO A 366 -35.97 -4.90 -122.52
N LEU A 367 -35.31 -4.28 -121.52
CA LEU A 367 -34.14 -4.79 -120.79
C LEU A 367 -32.72 -4.72 -121.44
N VAL A 368 -31.79 -4.25 -120.59
CA VAL A 368 -30.34 -4.52 -120.52
C VAL A 368 -29.36 -3.66 -121.34
N ALA A 369 -28.51 -2.97 -120.56
CA ALA A 369 -27.13 -2.54 -120.82
C ALA A 369 -26.89 -1.52 -121.95
N GLY A 370 -25.97 -0.56 -121.79
CA GLY A 370 -25.00 -0.36 -120.74
C GLY A 370 -24.07 0.80 -121.10
N SER A 371 -23.55 1.43 -120.04
CA SER A 371 -22.24 2.07 -119.96
C SER A 371 -21.90 3.25 -120.87
N SER A 372 -21.98 4.46 -120.32
CA SER A 372 -20.98 5.52 -120.54
C SER A 372 -21.11 6.63 -119.48
N LEU A 373 -20.71 6.39 -118.23
CA LEU A 373 -20.56 7.46 -117.21
C LEU A 373 -19.54 7.05 -116.13
N VAL A 374 -18.29 6.78 -116.51
CA VAL A 374 -17.18 6.66 -115.54
C VAL A 374 -16.02 7.54 -115.99
N ALA A 375 -16.22 8.85 -115.86
CA ALA A 375 -15.13 9.84 -115.90
C ALA A 375 -15.18 10.83 -114.71
N VAL A 376 -16.18 10.75 -113.81
CA VAL A 376 -16.38 11.76 -112.75
C VAL A 376 -15.92 11.29 -111.36
N ALA A 377 -15.71 9.99 -111.12
CA ALA A 377 -15.43 9.48 -109.77
C ALA A 377 -13.97 9.66 -109.29
N VAL A 378 -12.99 9.81 -110.20
CA VAL A 378 -11.56 9.82 -109.81
C VAL A 378 -11.12 11.13 -109.14
N VAL A 379 -11.80 12.24 -109.40
CA VAL A 379 -11.46 13.54 -108.80
C VAL A 379 -11.96 13.66 -107.35
N GLY A 380 -13.06 13.00 -106.99
CA GLY A 380 -13.63 13.05 -105.63
C GLY A 380 -12.78 12.35 -104.57
N VAL A 381 -12.14 11.23 -104.92
CA VAL A 381 -11.35 10.41 -103.97
C VAL A 381 -10.03 11.10 -103.60
N ILE A 382 -9.46 11.89 -104.51
CA ILE A 382 -8.19 12.61 -104.28
C ILE A 382 -8.40 13.81 -103.33
N TRP A 383 -9.58 14.43 -103.33
CA TRP A 383 -9.89 15.54 -102.43
C TRP A 383 -10.16 15.06 -100.99
N TYR A 384 -10.81 13.91 -100.81
CA TYR A 384 -11.12 13.37 -99.48
C TYR A 384 -9.86 12.91 -98.72
N LEU A 385 -8.87 12.33 -99.43
CA LEU A 385 -7.62 11.88 -98.82
C LEU A 385 -6.66 13.03 -98.44
N ARG A 386 -6.84 14.24 -98.98
CA ARG A 386 -5.95 15.38 -98.67
C ARG A 386 -6.40 16.22 -97.47
N TYR A 387 -7.67 16.10 -97.05
CA TYR A 387 -8.20 16.84 -95.89
C TYR A 387 -8.17 16.07 -94.55
N GLY A 388 -8.03 14.73 -94.56
CA GLY A 388 -8.06 13.91 -93.34
C GLY A 388 -6.76 13.82 -92.52
N ARG A 389 -5.70 14.58 -92.87
CA ARG A 389 -4.35 14.40 -92.28
C ARG A 389 -3.86 15.56 -91.40
N LYS A 390 -4.77 16.31 -90.78
CA LYS A 390 -4.43 17.28 -89.73
C LYS A 390 -5.50 17.33 -88.64
N THR A 391 -5.51 16.31 -87.77
CA THR A 391 -5.87 16.40 -86.34
C THR A 391 -5.51 15.07 -85.68
N ALA A 392 -4.25 14.96 -85.28
CA ALA A 392 -3.74 14.13 -84.20
C ALA A 392 -2.48 14.84 -83.69
#